data_AF-A0A1F0Q0N9-F1
#
_entry.id   AF-A0A1F0Q0N9-F1
#
_cell.length_a   1.000
_cell.length_b   1.000
_cell.length_c   1.000
_cell.angle_alpha   90.00
_cell.angle_beta   90.00
_cell.angle_gamma   90.00
#
_symmetry.space_group_name_H-M   'P 1'
#
loop_
_entity.id
_entity.type
_entity.pdbx_description
1 polymer ?
#
loop_
_entity_poly.entity_id
_entity_poly.type
_entity_poly.pdbx_seq_one_letter_code
_entity_poly.pdbx_strand_id
1 'polypeptide(L)'
;MNVGDKDGHGRYGIIDGDDERILCHECGRMYKSLAAHVAITHEVTADEYREKHGIPQKIPLVSPEVSAKQSKKAKARVGSEGWKKFEAKRDPTAASHARDESAFKRRGVDIEVHAQRARQNIKGAKKRIRPCVVCGRPPMKTRMVVPTCSELCARINTYRSHKGGERSARWWRMWEEGESWSAISRMNGCSHTNVRWTVRRWQEHMSDVRELVQRSPGVELQAWERDNL
;
A
#
# COMPACT_ATOMS: atom_id res chain seq x y z
N MET A 1 15.10 8.54 27.39
CA MET A 1 16.45 8.05 27.06
C MET A 1 16.51 7.79 25.57
N ASN A 2 17.57 8.25 24.92
CA ASN A 2 17.87 7.95 23.53
C ASN A 2 18.66 6.63 23.47
N VAL A 3 18.62 5.96 22.31
CA VAL A 3 19.42 4.76 22.08
C VAL A 3 20.90 5.10 22.21
N GLY A 4 21.64 4.33 23.01
CA GLY A 4 23.06 4.53 23.27
C GLY A 4 23.39 5.35 24.53
N ASP A 5 22.39 5.97 25.19
CA ASP A 5 22.58 6.60 26.50
C ASP A 5 23.01 5.55 27.54
N LYS A 6 23.75 5.97 28.57
CA LYS A 6 24.14 5.08 29.68
C LYS A 6 22.89 4.59 30.43
N ASP A 7 22.77 3.28 30.57
CA ASP A 7 21.64 2.61 31.21
C ASP A 7 22.15 1.51 32.16
N GLY A 8 22.16 1.84 33.46
CA GLY A 8 22.80 1.02 34.47
C GLY A 8 24.28 0.78 34.15
N HIS A 9 24.63 -0.49 33.94
CA HIS A 9 25.96 -0.93 33.54
C HIS A 9 26.17 -1.00 32.01
N GLY A 10 25.11 -0.86 31.21
CA GLY A 10 25.16 -0.96 29.75
C GLY A 10 24.69 0.30 29.03
N ARG A 11 24.22 0.13 27.79
CA ARG A 11 23.70 1.20 26.92
C ARG A 11 22.23 0.96 26.55
N TYR A 12 21.39 1.98 26.70
CA TYR A 12 19.96 1.87 26.43
C TYR A 12 19.69 1.40 25.00
N GLY A 13 18.90 0.33 24.87
CA GLY A 13 18.54 -0.29 23.59
C GLY A 13 19.62 -1.11 22.90
N ILE A 14 20.78 -1.31 23.51
CA ILE A 14 21.90 -2.10 22.98
C ILE A 14 22.30 -3.14 24.03
N ILE A 15 22.57 -4.37 23.62
CA ILE A 15 23.19 -5.38 24.50
C ILE A 15 24.68 -5.36 24.24
N ASP A 16 25.43 -4.93 25.25
CA ASP A 16 26.89 -5.02 25.24
C ASP A 16 27.33 -6.46 25.50
N GLY A 17 28.39 -6.91 24.81
CA GLY A 17 28.85 -8.29 24.92
C GLY A 17 29.94 -8.63 23.92
N ASP A 18 30.43 -9.86 24.05
CA ASP A 18 31.29 -10.53 23.09
C ASP A 18 30.55 -11.75 22.49
N ASP A 19 31.27 -12.56 21.71
CA ASP A 19 30.68 -13.75 21.08
C ASP A 19 30.24 -14.82 22.10
N GLU A 20 30.85 -14.88 23.28
CA GLU A 20 30.60 -15.90 24.30
C GLU A 20 29.62 -15.45 25.39
N ARG A 21 29.56 -14.16 25.69
CA ARG A 21 28.88 -13.60 26.86
C ARG A 21 28.31 -12.22 26.57
N ILE A 22 27.24 -11.89 27.27
CA ILE A 22 26.54 -10.61 27.18
C ILE A 22 26.38 -10.00 28.57
N LEU A 23 26.40 -8.67 28.62
CA LEU A 23 26.37 -7.86 29.83
C LEU A 23 24.97 -7.75 30.40
N CYS A 24 24.83 -7.93 31.71
CA CYS A 24 23.63 -7.56 32.45
C CYS A 24 23.67 -6.07 32.81
N HIS A 25 22.62 -5.33 32.46
CA HIS A 25 22.51 -3.90 32.72
C HIS A 25 22.26 -3.61 34.20
N GLU A 26 21.71 -4.57 34.94
CA GLU A 26 21.39 -4.42 36.36
C GLU A 26 22.57 -4.72 37.29
N CYS A 27 23.40 -5.72 36.96
CA CYS A 27 24.50 -6.16 37.83
C CYS A 27 25.90 -6.02 37.24
N GLY A 28 26.02 -5.65 35.96
CA GLY A 28 27.30 -5.41 35.28
C GLY A 28 28.14 -6.65 35.02
N ARG A 29 27.59 -7.85 35.24
CA ARG A 29 28.29 -9.13 35.00
C ARG A 29 27.94 -9.70 33.62
N MET A 30 28.84 -10.52 33.09
CA MET A 30 28.76 -11.10 31.74
C MET A 30 28.32 -12.57 31.79
N TYR A 31 27.28 -12.91 31.03
CA TYR A 31 26.66 -14.25 31.05
C TYR A 31 26.46 -14.82 29.65
N LYS A 32 26.52 -16.15 29.53
CA LYS A 32 26.20 -16.83 28.26
C LYS A 32 24.71 -16.74 27.90
N SER A 33 23.83 -16.74 28.92
CA SER A 33 22.39 -16.59 28.82
C SER A 33 21.92 -15.55 29.83
N LEU A 34 21.65 -14.33 29.34
CA LEU A 34 21.19 -13.23 30.19
C LEU A 34 19.74 -13.46 30.62
N ALA A 35 18.87 -13.98 29.74
CA ALA A 35 17.48 -14.25 30.07
C ALA A 35 17.32 -15.16 31.31
N ALA A 36 18.13 -16.21 31.41
CA ALA A 36 18.09 -17.12 32.55
C ALA A 36 18.61 -16.46 33.84
N HIS A 37 19.69 -15.67 33.73
CA HIS A 37 20.23 -14.92 34.86
C HIS A 37 19.22 -13.92 35.40
N VAL A 38 18.61 -13.13 34.53
CA VAL A 38 17.65 -12.09 34.88
C VAL A 38 16.43 -12.69 35.58
N ALA A 39 15.88 -13.79 35.07
CA ALA A 39 14.74 -14.45 35.70
C ALA A 39 15.05 -14.98 37.12
N ILE A 40 16.27 -15.47 37.37
CA ILE A 40 16.64 -16.09 38.66
C ILE A 40 17.15 -15.05 39.66
N THR A 41 18.00 -14.12 39.21
CA THR A 41 18.71 -13.18 40.10
C THR A 41 17.95 -11.87 40.28
N HIS A 42 17.20 -11.45 39.26
CA HIS A 42 16.49 -10.18 39.26
C HIS A 42 14.97 -10.35 39.32
N GLU A 43 14.47 -11.60 39.31
CA GLU A 43 13.04 -11.95 39.41
C GLU A 43 12.14 -11.23 38.39
N VAL A 44 12.72 -10.73 37.29
CA VAL A 44 11.98 -10.10 36.19
C VAL A 44 11.98 -11.00 34.96
N THR A 45 10.90 -10.94 34.20
CA THR A 45 10.80 -11.69 32.95
C THR A 45 11.68 -11.07 31.87
N ALA A 46 12.01 -11.85 30.85
CA ALA A 46 12.80 -11.36 29.71
C ALA A 46 12.11 -10.20 28.97
N ASP A 47 10.78 -10.15 28.96
CA ASP A 47 10.03 -9.09 28.29
C ASP A 47 10.05 -7.80 29.11
N GLU A 48 9.84 -7.88 30.43
CA GLU A 48 9.98 -6.73 31.34
C GLU A 48 11.40 -6.16 31.31
N TYR A 49 12.42 -7.02 31.29
CA TYR A 49 13.81 -6.59 31.17
C TYR A 49 14.07 -5.84 29.86
N ARG A 50 13.50 -6.31 28.75
CA ARG A 50 13.62 -5.62 27.46
C ARG A 50 12.92 -4.28 27.45
N GLU A 51 11.73 -4.19 28.02
CA GLU A 51 10.97 -2.94 28.11
C GLU A 51 11.72 -1.92 28.97
N LYS A 52 12.20 -2.33 30.15
CA LYS A 52 12.96 -1.50 31.09
C LYS A 52 14.21 -0.88 30.48
N HIS A 53 14.95 -1.67 29.70
CA HIS A 53 16.22 -1.25 29.09
C HIS A 53 16.08 -0.84 27.61
N GLY A 54 14.86 -0.72 27.10
CA GLY A 54 14.58 -0.33 25.71
C GLY A 54 15.12 -1.28 24.65
N ILE A 55 15.40 -2.55 25.00
CA ILE A 55 16.01 -3.55 24.12
C ILE A 55 14.95 -4.06 23.14
N PRO A 56 15.17 -3.95 21.81
CA PRO A 56 14.23 -4.48 20.83
C PRO A 56 14.02 -6.00 20.97
N GLN A 57 12.77 -6.45 20.82
CA GLN A 57 12.37 -7.87 20.91
C GLN A 57 13.15 -8.81 19.96
N LYS A 58 13.67 -8.29 18.85
CA LYS A 58 14.49 -9.04 17.89
C LYS A 58 15.90 -9.36 18.38
N ILE A 59 16.38 -8.69 19.43
CA ILE A 59 17.73 -8.90 19.96
C ILE A 59 17.68 -10.06 20.97
N PRO A 60 18.47 -11.13 20.76
CA PRO A 60 18.52 -12.25 21.69
C PRO A 60 19.19 -11.85 23.00
N LEU A 61 18.60 -12.23 24.14
CA LEU A 61 19.21 -12.12 25.48
C LEU A 61 20.12 -13.35 25.77
N VAL A 62 20.81 -13.83 24.74
CA VAL A 62 21.73 -14.97 24.80
C VAL A 62 22.92 -14.66 23.90
N SER A 63 24.10 -15.12 24.30
CA SER A 63 25.33 -14.93 23.54
C SER A 63 25.24 -15.46 22.10
N PRO A 64 25.96 -14.82 21.15
CA PRO A 64 26.05 -15.29 19.77
C PRO A 64 26.47 -16.77 19.64
N GLU A 65 27.46 -17.22 20.40
CA GLU A 65 27.95 -18.61 20.38
C GLU A 65 26.85 -19.60 20.78
N VAL A 66 26.14 -19.32 21.87
CA VAL A 66 25.04 -20.17 22.33
C VAL A 66 23.88 -20.16 21.35
N SER A 67 23.54 -18.99 20.78
CA SER A 67 22.52 -18.87 19.72
C SER A 67 22.89 -19.72 18.50
N ALA A 68 24.14 -19.65 18.04
CA ALA A 68 24.64 -20.45 16.93
C ALA A 68 24.62 -21.95 17.24
N LYS A 69 25.01 -22.35 18.46
CA LYS A 69 24.96 -23.75 18.92
C LYS A 69 23.54 -24.29 18.95
N GLN A 70 22.58 -23.51 19.45
CA GLN A 70 21.16 -23.91 19.45
C GLN A 70 20.60 -23.98 18.03
N SER A 71 20.97 -23.05 17.15
CA SER A 71 20.60 -23.11 15.73
C SER A 71 21.13 -24.38 15.05
N LYS A 72 22.41 -24.73 15.27
CA LYS A 72 23.00 -25.99 14.74
C LYS A 72 22.25 -27.22 15.26
N LYS A 73 21.96 -27.29 16.57
CA LYS A 73 21.18 -28.40 17.15
C LYS A 73 19.78 -28.50 16.56
N ALA A 74 19.09 -27.37 16.40
CA ALA A 74 17.76 -27.32 15.82
C ALA A 74 17.75 -27.81 14.37
N LYS A 75 18.74 -27.38 13.56
CA LYS A 75 18.91 -27.85 12.17
C LYS A 75 19.24 -29.33 12.10
N ALA A 76 20.10 -29.84 12.97
CA ALA A 76 20.42 -31.27 13.03
C ALA A 76 19.22 -32.15 13.40
N ARG A 77 18.20 -31.59 14.06
CA ARG A 77 16.96 -32.30 14.39
C ARG A 77 16.03 -32.48 13.18
N VAL A 78 16.20 -31.71 12.11
CA VAL A 78 15.34 -31.77 10.91
C VAL A 78 15.46 -33.16 10.28
N GLY A 79 14.32 -33.81 10.01
CA GLY A 79 14.26 -35.16 9.43
C GLY A 79 14.38 -36.32 10.44
N SER A 80 14.67 -36.05 11.72
CA SER A 80 14.63 -37.06 12.79
C SER A 80 13.22 -37.64 12.99
N GLU A 81 13.10 -38.79 13.66
CA GLU A 81 11.80 -39.40 13.96
C GLU A 81 10.88 -38.45 14.76
N GLY A 82 11.45 -37.74 15.74
CA GLY A 82 10.73 -36.72 16.51
C GLY A 82 10.28 -35.53 15.65
N TRP A 83 11.06 -35.17 14.62
CA TRP A 83 10.67 -34.13 13.66
C TRP A 83 9.53 -34.58 12.75
N LYS A 84 9.56 -35.82 12.25
CA LYS A 84 8.47 -36.41 11.45
C LYS A 84 7.16 -36.49 12.24
N LYS A 85 7.23 -36.85 13.53
CA LYS A 85 6.07 -36.83 14.45
C LYS A 85 5.52 -35.42 14.65
N PHE A 86 6.38 -34.41 14.72
CA PHE A 86 5.96 -33.00 14.79
C PHE A 86 5.32 -32.53 13.48
N GLU A 87 5.90 -32.87 12.34
CA GLU A 87 5.38 -32.53 11.01
C GLU A 87 4.03 -33.16 10.73
N ALA A 88 3.83 -34.44 11.09
CA ALA A 88 2.55 -35.13 10.96
C ALA A 88 1.43 -34.48 11.80
N LYS A 89 1.77 -33.82 12.92
CA LYS A 89 0.81 -33.10 13.77
C LYS A 89 0.69 -31.61 13.42
N ARG A 90 1.56 -31.08 12.55
CA ARG A 90 1.57 -29.66 12.19
C ARG A 90 0.45 -29.42 11.18
N ASP A 91 -0.50 -28.56 11.53
CA ASP A 91 -1.54 -28.08 10.63
C ASP A 91 -1.33 -26.58 10.32
N PRO A 92 -0.71 -26.24 9.18
CA PRO A 92 -0.50 -24.85 8.78
C PRO A 92 -1.81 -24.09 8.51
N THR A 93 -2.86 -24.80 8.09
CA THR A 93 -4.16 -24.24 7.72
C THR A 93 -4.92 -23.85 8.98
N ALA A 94 -5.02 -24.75 9.96
CA ALA A 94 -5.60 -24.43 11.27
C ALA A 94 -4.83 -23.30 11.97
N ALA A 95 -3.49 -23.32 11.90
CA ALA A 95 -2.67 -22.23 12.45
C ALA A 95 -2.90 -20.88 11.75
N SER A 96 -3.22 -20.88 10.46
CA SER A 96 -3.56 -19.66 9.73
C SER A 96 -4.97 -19.17 10.07
N HIS A 97 -5.95 -20.07 10.20
CA HIS A 97 -7.32 -19.71 10.58
C HIS A 97 -7.46 -19.27 12.03
N ALA A 98 -6.59 -19.76 12.92
CA ALA A 98 -6.52 -19.30 14.30
C ALA A 98 -5.97 -17.87 14.44
N ARG A 99 -5.39 -17.28 13.39
CA ARG A 99 -4.98 -15.87 13.39
C ARG A 99 -6.21 -14.99 13.17
N ASP A 100 -6.60 -14.26 14.19
CA ASP A 100 -7.63 -13.23 14.08
C ASP A 100 -7.05 -11.88 13.60
N GLU A 101 -7.93 -10.90 13.39
CA GLU A 101 -7.55 -9.54 13.00
C GLU A 101 -6.57 -8.90 14.00
N SER A 102 -6.63 -9.28 15.28
CA SER A 102 -5.75 -8.76 16.33
C SER A 102 -4.30 -9.23 16.19
N ALA A 103 -4.08 -10.40 15.58
CA ALA A 103 -2.75 -10.89 15.22
C ALA A 103 -2.07 -10.04 14.13
N PHE A 104 -2.86 -9.33 13.32
CA PHE A 104 -2.38 -8.43 12.27
C PHE A 104 -2.41 -6.95 12.66
N LYS A 105 -3.17 -6.59 13.71
CA LYS A 105 -3.12 -5.25 14.31
C LYS A 105 -1.80 -5.11 15.08
N ARG A 106 -0.95 -4.15 14.66
CA ARG A 106 0.23 -3.74 15.43
C ARG A 106 -0.21 -3.41 16.86
N ARG A 107 0.49 -3.92 17.89
CA ARG A 107 0.11 -3.71 19.30
C ARG A 107 0.79 -2.45 19.86
N GLY A 108 0.06 -1.65 20.64
CA GLY A 108 0.59 -0.56 21.47
C GLY A 108 1.57 0.39 20.77
N VAL A 109 2.77 0.50 21.32
CA VAL A 109 3.88 1.42 20.94
C VAL A 109 4.21 1.38 19.45
N ASP A 110 4.01 0.25 18.76
CA ASP A 110 4.30 0.11 17.34
C ASP A 110 3.35 0.93 16.44
N ILE A 111 2.10 1.16 16.86
CA ILE A 111 1.17 2.04 16.15
C ILE A 111 1.65 3.48 16.25
N GLU A 112 2.05 3.91 17.45
CA GLU A 112 2.44 5.29 17.72
C GLU A 112 3.76 5.64 17.03
N VAL A 113 4.76 4.75 17.09
CA VAL A 113 6.03 4.90 16.36
C VAL A 113 5.78 4.98 14.84
N HIS A 114 4.88 4.14 14.31
CA HIS A 114 4.54 4.21 12.88
C HIS A 114 3.81 5.50 12.51
N ALA A 115 2.85 5.93 13.34
CA ALA A 115 2.13 7.19 13.15
C ALA A 115 3.07 8.39 13.21
N GLN A 116 4.02 8.40 14.14
CA GLN A 116 5.02 9.45 14.29
C GLN A 116 5.97 9.49 13.07
N ARG A 117 6.44 8.34 12.59
CA ARG A 117 7.21 8.24 11.33
C ARG A 117 6.41 8.74 10.13
N ALA A 118 5.13 8.36 10.02
CA ALA A 118 4.27 8.85 8.94
C ALA A 118 4.09 10.37 9.01
N ARG A 119 3.87 10.93 10.21
CA ARG A 119 3.80 12.39 10.42
C ARG A 119 5.11 13.09 10.05
N GLN A 120 6.26 12.53 10.44
CA GLN A 120 7.58 13.06 10.07
C GLN A 120 7.80 13.03 8.55
N ASN A 121 7.46 11.93 7.89
CA ASN A 121 7.59 11.79 6.44
C ASN A 121 6.69 12.76 5.66
N ILE A 122 5.53 13.11 6.22
CA ILE A 122 4.58 14.07 5.61
C ILE A 122 4.94 15.51 5.97
N LYS A 123 5.70 15.75 7.05
CA LYS A 123 6.07 17.10 7.51
C LYS A 123 6.89 17.81 6.42
N GLY A 124 6.32 18.87 5.84
CA GLY A 124 6.93 19.64 4.76
C GLY A 124 6.64 19.12 3.35
N ALA A 125 5.89 18.02 3.19
CA ALA A 125 5.48 17.53 1.88
C ALA A 125 4.46 18.49 1.24
N LYS A 126 4.90 19.28 0.26
CA LYS A 126 4.00 20.07 -0.59
C LYS A 126 3.22 19.13 -1.51
N LYS A 127 1.89 19.12 -1.40
CA LYS A 127 1.05 18.36 -2.34
C LYS A 127 1.17 18.98 -3.72
N ARG A 128 1.63 18.21 -4.71
CA ARG A 128 1.59 18.62 -6.11
C ARG A 128 0.13 18.80 -6.53
N ILE A 129 -0.27 20.04 -6.79
CA ILE A 129 -1.53 20.35 -7.47
C ILE A 129 -1.32 19.95 -8.93
N ARG A 130 -1.94 18.85 -9.36
CA ARG A 130 -1.87 18.39 -10.75
C ARG A 130 -2.87 19.20 -11.59
N PRO A 131 -2.51 19.72 -12.78
CA PRO A 131 -3.46 20.43 -13.63
C PRO A 131 -4.64 19.55 -14.04
N CYS A 132 -5.71 20.17 -14.53
CA CYS A 132 -6.86 19.47 -15.07
C CYS A 132 -6.45 18.62 -16.27
N VAL A 133 -6.80 17.34 -16.27
CA VAL A 133 -6.47 16.40 -17.37
C VAL A 133 -7.18 16.70 -18.69
N VAL A 134 -8.21 17.55 -18.67
CA VAL A 134 -8.98 17.92 -19.88
C VAL A 134 -8.55 19.27 -20.44
N CYS A 135 -8.45 20.30 -19.61
CA CYS A 135 -8.22 21.68 -20.06
C CYS A 135 -6.91 22.31 -19.57
N GLY A 136 -6.11 21.60 -18.77
CA GLY A 136 -4.85 22.11 -18.22
C GLY A 136 -4.96 23.12 -17.08
N ARG A 137 -6.16 23.67 -16.78
CA ARG A 137 -6.35 24.62 -15.66
C ARG A 137 -6.09 23.97 -14.30
N PRO A 138 -5.61 24.72 -13.29
CA PRO A 138 -5.45 24.18 -11.94
C PRO A 138 -6.80 23.67 -11.40
N PRO A 139 -6.84 22.47 -10.79
CA PRO A 139 -8.05 21.87 -10.26
C PRO A 139 -8.59 22.64 -9.04
N MET A 140 -9.91 22.59 -8.83
CA MET A 140 -10.58 23.31 -7.75
C MET A 140 -10.53 22.61 -6.38
N LYS A 141 -10.27 21.30 -6.31
CA LYS A 141 -10.34 20.51 -5.05
C LYS A 141 -9.08 19.67 -4.81
N THR A 142 -8.62 19.64 -3.55
CA THR A 142 -7.61 18.67 -3.09
C THR A 142 -8.23 17.28 -2.92
N ARG A 143 -7.46 16.20 -3.13
CA ARG A 143 -7.90 14.77 -3.04
C ARG A 143 -8.79 14.24 -4.18
N MET A 144 -8.79 14.86 -5.35
CA MET A 144 -9.42 14.21 -6.52
C MET A 144 -8.58 13.04 -7.04
N VAL A 145 -9.24 11.90 -7.32
CA VAL A 145 -8.63 10.73 -7.97
C VAL A 145 -8.20 11.08 -9.40
N VAL A 146 -9.08 11.75 -10.14
CA VAL A 146 -8.78 12.35 -11.45
C VAL A 146 -9.00 13.86 -11.36
N PRO A 147 -7.98 14.70 -11.60
CA PRO A 147 -8.11 16.13 -11.40
C PRO A 147 -8.87 16.77 -12.57
N THR A 148 -10.14 17.12 -12.35
CA THR A 148 -10.94 17.91 -13.28
C THR A 148 -11.35 19.25 -12.64
N CYS A 149 -11.30 20.34 -13.41
CA CYS A 149 -11.56 21.67 -12.84
C CYS A 149 -13.06 22.02 -12.74
N SER A 150 -13.94 21.26 -13.38
CA SER A 150 -15.39 21.52 -13.44
C SER A 150 -16.16 20.24 -13.78
N GLU A 151 -17.48 20.26 -13.58
CA GLU A 151 -18.39 19.19 -14.00
C GLU A 151 -18.30 18.90 -15.51
N LEU A 152 -18.17 19.95 -16.33
CA LEU A 152 -17.95 19.81 -17.78
C LEU A 152 -16.69 18.98 -18.07
N CYS A 153 -15.55 19.33 -17.46
CA CYS A 153 -14.31 18.57 -17.62
C CYS A 153 -14.44 17.14 -17.05
N ALA A 154 -15.23 16.93 -16.01
CA ALA A 154 -15.50 15.60 -15.46
C ALA A 154 -16.28 14.72 -16.45
N ARG A 155 -17.33 15.25 -17.09
CA ARG A 155 -18.10 14.53 -18.13
C ARG A 155 -17.24 14.16 -19.34
N ILE A 156 -16.51 15.13 -19.89
CA ILE A 156 -15.60 14.92 -21.02
C ILE A 156 -14.55 13.86 -20.68
N ASN A 157 -13.93 13.94 -19.51
CA ASN A 157 -12.94 12.95 -19.07
C ASN A 157 -13.55 11.55 -18.96
N THR A 158 -14.75 11.45 -18.39
CA THR A 158 -15.44 10.16 -18.21
C THR A 158 -15.76 9.51 -19.56
N TYR A 159 -16.20 10.30 -20.54
CA TYR A 159 -16.46 9.80 -21.89
C TYR A 159 -15.16 9.32 -22.55
N ARG A 160 -14.11 10.15 -22.56
CA ARG A 160 -12.78 9.83 -23.11
C ARG A 160 -12.16 8.57 -22.48
N SER A 161 -12.42 8.31 -21.20
CA SER A 161 -11.85 7.16 -20.47
C SER A 161 -12.48 5.82 -20.83
N HIS A 162 -13.74 5.80 -21.29
CA HIS A 162 -14.51 4.56 -21.49
C HIS A 162 -14.86 4.26 -22.94
N LYS A 163 -14.76 5.23 -23.87
CA LYS A 163 -15.27 5.10 -25.24
C LYS A 163 -14.29 5.74 -26.24
N GLY A 164 -13.95 5.00 -27.31
CA GLY A 164 -13.38 5.57 -28.53
C GLY A 164 -14.50 6.18 -29.38
N GLY A 165 -14.50 7.51 -29.53
CA GLY A 165 -15.55 8.25 -30.22
C GLY A 165 -15.61 8.02 -31.73
N GLU A 166 -14.55 7.48 -32.34
CA GLU A 166 -14.44 7.19 -33.78
C GLU A 166 -15.59 6.34 -34.31
N ARG A 167 -15.95 5.27 -33.60
CA ARG A 167 -17.07 4.40 -33.98
C ARG A 167 -18.40 5.16 -33.98
N SER A 168 -18.62 5.98 -32.96
CA SER A 168 -19.85 6.77 -32.86
C SER A 168 -19.93 7.82 -33.95
N ALA A 169 -18.81 8.48 -34.26
CA ALA A 169 -18.70 9.42 -35.38
C ALA A 169 -19.00 8.74 -36.72
N ARG A 170 -18.48 7.52 -36.95
CA ARG A 170 -18.81 6.73 -38.15
C ARG A 170 -20.30 6.42 -38.26
N TRP A 171 -20.91 5.96 -37.17
CA TRP A 171 -22.36 5.67 -37.15
C TRP A 171 -23.20 6.94 -37.36
N TRP A 172 -22.73 8.10 -36.88
CA TRP A 172 -23.38 9.37 -37.14
C TRP A 172 -23.36 9.73 -38.64
N ARG A 173 -22.20 9.64 -39.30
CA ARG A 173 -22.09 9.91 -40.74
C ARG A 173 -22.97 9.01 -41.60
N MET A 174 -22.98 7.71 -41.32
CA MET A 174 -23.83 6.76 -42.05
C MET A 174 -25.31 7.18 -41.96
N TRP A 175 -25.75 7.63 -40.77
CA TRP A 175 -27.12 8.10 -40.59
C TRP A 175 -27.39 9.41 -41.34
N GLU A 176 -26.43 10.36 -41.36
CA GLU A 176 -26.52 11.59 -42.16
C GLU A 176 -26.57 11.30 -43.67
N GLU A 177 -25.89 10.26 -44.14
CA GLU A 177 -25.91 9.76 -45.52
C GLU A 177 -27.23 9.06 -45.89
N GLY A 178 -28.17 8.92 -44.94
CA GLY A 178 -29.51 8.39 -45.16
C GLY A 178 -29.72 6.95 -44.68
N GLU A 179 -28.73 6.32 -44.05
CA GLU A 179 -28.90 4.98 -43.49
C GLU A 179 -29.85 4.98 -42.29
N SER A 180 -30.72 3.97 -42.22
CA SER A 180 -31.56 3.77 -41.04
C SER A 180 -30.75 3.22 -39.86
N TRP A 181 -31.16 3.54 -38.62
CA TRP A 181 -30.55 2.95 -37.43
C TRP A 181 -30.53 1.41 -37.43
N SER A 182 -31.56 0.79 -38.02
CA SER A 182 -31.66 -0.66 -38.19
C SER A 182 -30.67 -1.21 -39.22
N ALA A 183 -30.32 -0.46 -40.26
CA ALA A 183 -29.28 -0.84 -41.21
C ALA A 183 -27.90 -0.81 -40.55
N ILE A 184 -27.56 0.29 -39.86
CA ILE A 184 -26.30 0.46 -39.13
C ILE A 184 -26.14 -0.64 -38.07
N SER A 185 -27.22 -0.94 -37.34
CA SER A 185 -27.30 -2.03 -36.35
C SER A 185 -26.96 -3.39 -36.94
N ARG A 186 -27.58 -3.76 -38.07
CA ARG A 186 -27.31 -5.03 -38.76
C ARG A 186 -25.86 -5.13 -39.22
N MET A 187 -25.30 -4.06 -39.78
CA MET A 187 -23.90 -4.01 -40.24
C MET A 187 -22.88 -4.20 -39.12
N ASN A 188 -23.22 -3.84 -37.88
CA ASN A 188 -22.29 -3.85 -36.75
C ASN A 188 -22.63 -4.93 -35.69
N GLY A 189 -23.61 -5.79 -35.95
CA GLY A 189 -23.96 -6.91 -35.06
C GLY A 189 -24.42 -6.49 -33.66
N CYS A 190 -25.12 -5.35 -33.53
CA CYS A 190 -25.64 -4.86 -32.26
C CYS A 190 -27.08 -4.35 -32.40
N SER A 191 -27.79 -4.08 -31.30
CA SER A 191 -29.18 -3.58 -31.37
C SER A 191 -29.25 -2.13 -31.86
N HIS A 192 -30.31 -1.78 -32.60
CA HIS A 192 -30.50 -0.40 -33.07
C HIS A 192 -30.61 0.60 -31.89
N THR A 193 -31.16 0.17 -30.76
CA THR A 193 -31.23 0.97 -29.53
C THR A 193 -29.83 1.29 -29.01
N ASN A 194 -28.90 0.31 -29.04
CA ASN A 194 -27.51 0.54 -28.66
C ASN A 194 -26.81 1.52 -29.61
N VAL A 195 -27.03 1.40 -30.92
CA VAL A 195 -26.50 2.37 -31.91
C VAL A 195 -27.01 3.78 -31.59
N ARG A 196 -28.34 3.96 -31.50
CA ARG A 196 -28.97 5.24 -31.23
C ARG A 196 -28.48 5.87 -29.91
N TRP A 197 -28.40 5.08 -28.84
CA TRP A 197 -27.97 5.59 -27.53
C TRP A 197 -26.48 5.95 -27.51
N THR A 198 -25.65 5.16 -28.19
CA THR A 198 -24.20 5.42 -28.32
C THR A 198 -23.94 6.69 -29.12
N VAL A 199 -24.68 6.89 -30.21
CA VAL A 199 -24.63 8.11 -31.04
C VAL A 199 -25.13 9.31 -30.24
N ARG A 200 -26.26 9.20 -29.54
CA ARG A 200 -26.78 10.29 -28.70
C ARG A 200 -25.76 10.74 -27.65
N ARG A 201 -25.16 9.79 -26.92
CA ARG A 201 -24.12 10.13 -25.92
C ARG A 201 -22.88 10.75 -26.55
N TRP A 202 -22.55 10.36 -27.78
CA TRP A 202 -21.48 10.99 -28.55
C TRP A 202 -21.84 12.43 -28.93
N GLN A 203 -23.07 12.71 -29.36
CA GLN A 203 -23.52 14.07 -29.63
C GLN A 203 -23.50 14.95 -28.38
N GLU A 204 -23.96 14.43 -27.24
CA GLU A 204 -23.87 15.11 -25.94
C GLU A 204 -22.40 15.44 -25.59
N HIS A 205 -21.49 14.49 -25.81
CA HIS A 205 -20.05 14.72 -25.65
C HIS A 205 -19.51 15.78 -26.61
N MET A 206 -19.89 15.76 -27.89
CA MET A 206 -19.45 16.77 -28.86
C MET A 206 -19.98 18.17 -28.50
N SER A 207 -21.18 18.26 -27.93
CA SER A 207 -21.69 19.52 -27.35
C SER A 207 -20.84 20.00 -26.18
N ASP A 208 -20.50 19.11 -25.25
CA ASP A 208 -19.60 19.43 -24.13
C ASP A 208 -18.21 19.87 -24.63
N VAL A 209 -17.67 19.23 -25.69
CA VAL A 209 -16.40 19.60 -26.32
C VAL A 209 -16.47 20.99 -26.98
N ARG A 210 -17.56 21.33 -27.67
CA ARG A 210 -17.76 22.69 -28.22
C ARG A 210 -17.78 23.75 -27.11
N GLU A 211 -18.47 23.47 -26.01
CA GLU A 211 -18.47 24.36 -24.83
C GLU A 211 -17.07 24.48 -24.21
N LEU A 212 -16.30 23.39 -24.17
CA LEU A 212 -14.91 23.38 -23.69
C LEU A 212 -14.01 24.29 -24.54
N VAL A 213 -14.09 24.16 -25.87
CA VAL A 213 -13.30 24.96 -26.82
C VAL A 213 -13.64 26.46 -26.68
N GLN A 214 -14.92 26.80 -26.54
CA GLN A 214 -15.35 28.17 -26.29
C GLN A 214 -14.79 28.72 -24.97
N ARG A 215 -14.79 27.91 -23.91
CA ARG A 215 -14.29 28.33 -22.58
C ARG A 215 -12.77 28.40 -22.49
N SER A 216 -12.07 27.58 -23.26
CA SER A 216 -10.61 27.42 -23.21
C SER A 216 -10.05 27.28 -24.63
N PRO A 217 -9.86 28.42 -25.34
CA PRO A 217 -9.24 28.40 -26.66
C PRO A 217 -7.85 27.77 -26.61
N GLY A 218 -7.54 26.88 -27.55
CA GLY A 218 -6.25 26.17 -27.63
C GLY A 218 -6.13 24.91 -26.76
N VAL A 219 -7.24 24.39 -26.22
CA VAL A 219 -7.26 23.09 -25.55
C VAL A 219 -6.90 21.96 -26.51
N GLU A 220 -6.12 20.98 -26.04
CA GLU A 220 -5.80 19.79 -26.83
C GLU A 220 -7.01 18.84 -26.89
N LEU A 221 -7.35 18.44 -28.10
CA LEU A 221 -8.48 17.58 -28.42
C LEU A 221 -7.99 16.26 -29.00
N GLN A 222 -8.74 15.18 -28.78
CA GLN A 222 -8.45 13.91 -29.44
C GLN A 222 -8.65 14.04 -30.96
N ALA A 223 -7.95 13.23 -31.76
CA ALA A 223 -8.00 13.32 -33.22
C ALA A 223 -9.43 13.31 -33.76
N TRP A 224 -10.23 12.31 -33.34
CA TRP A 224 -11.63 12.20 -33.74
C TRP A 224 -12.55 13.30 -33.17
N GLU A 225 -12.17 13.98 -32.09
CA GLU A 225 -12.94 15.16 -31.64
C GLU A 225 -12.71 16.31 -32.62
N ARG A 226 -11.46 16.53 -33.04
CA ARG A 226 -11.11 17.57 -34.03
C ARG A 226 -11.78 17.35 -35.37
N ASP A 227 -11.83 16.10 -35.83
CA ASP A 227 -12.38 15.76 -37.16
C ASP A 227 -13.90 15.95 -37.25
N ASN A 228 -14.61 16.08 -36.13
CA ASN A 228 -16.08 16.12 -36.09
C ASN A 228 -16.63 17.34 -35.33
N LEU A 229 -15.79 18.35 -35.08
CA LEU A 229 -16.13 19.51 -34.25
C LEU A 229 -16.95 20.56 -34.99
#